data_AF-A0A127SD82-F1
#
_entry.id   AF-A0A127SD82-F1
#
_cell.length_a   1.000
_cell.length_b   1.000
_cell.length_c   1.000
_cell.angle_alpha   90.00
_cell.angle_beta   90.00
_cell.angle_gamma   90.00
#
_symmetry.space_group_name_H-M   'P 1'
#
loop_
_entity.id
_entity.type
_entity.pdbx_description
1 polymer ?
#
loop_
_entity_poly.entity_id
_entity_poly.type
_entity_poly.pdbx_seq_one_letter_code
_entity_poly.pdbx_strand_id
1 'polypeptide(L)'
;ADQRAIYLDTNSLEYELVPLDLGDHVIVIMNTNKRRELADSKYNERRAECEKAVEELNAVLNIQTLGELDEWTFDQYSYLIKDENRIKRARHAVLENQRTLQARKALEEGDLATFGRLVNASHVSLEHDYEVTGLELDTLAHTAWEQEGVLGARMTGAGFGGCGIAIVHKDKVEAFTENVGKTYTEVVGYEPSFYVAEIAGGSRVLSRK
;
A
#
# COMPACT_ATOMS: atom_id res chain seq x y z
N ALA A 1 -4.46 22.92 5.78
CA ALA A 1 -4.90 21.58 6.19
C ALA A 1 -3.90 21.08 7.20
N ASP A 2 -4.31 20.38 8.25
CA ASP A 2 -3.46 20.14 9.43
C ASP A 2 -2.36 19.08 9.21
N GLN A 3 -2.00 18.78 7.95
CA GLN A 3 -1.00 17.78 7.54
C GLN A 3 -1.07 16.51 8.40
N ARG A 4 -2.24 15.86 8.39
CA ARG A 4 -2.46 14.61 9.15
C ARG A 4 -2.91 13.49 8.23
N ALA A 5 -2.48 12.28 8.55
CA ALA A 5 -3.03 11.04 8.06
C ALA A 5 -4.06 10.50 9.08
N ILE A 6 -4.90 9.56 8.64
CA ILE A 6 -5.81 8.83 9.51
C ILE A 6 -5.21 7.44 9.74
N TYR A 7 -4.95 7.11 11.00
CA TYR A 7 -4.78 5.73 11.43
C TYR A 7 -6.18 5.20 11.80
N LEU A 8 -6.65 4.16 11.11
CA LEU A 8 -7.97 3.57 11.29
C LEU A 8 -7.81 2.08 11.58
N ASP A 9 -8.26 1.64 12.75
CA ASP A 9 -8.45 0.23 13.05
C ASP A 9 -9.76 -0.22 12.40
N THR A 10 -9.67 -1.11 11.41
CA THR A 10 -10.85 -1.59 10.67
C THR A 10 -11.64 -2.66 11.41
N ASN A 11 -11.10 -3.23 12.49
CA ASN A 11 -11.80 -4.18 13.35
C ASN A 11 -12.71 -3.46 14.36
N SER A 12 -12.23 -2.36 14.97
CA SER A 12 -12.98 -1.59 15.97
C SER A 12 -13.66 -0.32 15.41
N LEU A 13 -13.22 0.15 14.23
CA LEU A 13 -13.55 1.45 13.64
C LEU A 13 -13.02 2.66 14.43
N GLU A 14 -12.19 2.43 15.44
CA GLU A 14 -11.49 3.50 16.14
C GLU A 14 -10.44 4.13 15.22
N TYR A 15 -10.28 5.45 15.32
CA TYR A 15 -9.32 6.16 14.50
C TYR A 15 -8.60 7.25 15.28
N GLU A 16 -7.39 7.54 14.83
CA GLU A 16 -6.54 8.61 15.34
C GLU A 16 -5.99 9.43 14.17
N LEU A 17 -5.77 10.72 14.41
CA LEU A 17 -5.10 11.58 13.46
C LEU A 17 -3.60 11.60 13.76
N VAL A 18 -2.81 11.03 12.85
CA VAL A 18 -1.36 10.93 12.97
C VAL A 18 -0.73 12.10 12.21
N PRO A 19 0.24 12.83 12.78
CA PRO A 19 1.00 13.84 12.04
C PRO A 19 1.64 13.22 10.79
N LEU A 20 1.49 13.88 9.64
CA LEU A 20 2.14 13.51 8.39
C LEU A 20 3.19 14.57 8.06
N ASP A 21 4.24 14.61 8.87
CA ASP A 21 5.41 15.43 8.61
C ASP A 21 6.40 14.65 7.75
N LEU A 22 6.45 14.99 6.46
CA LEU A 22 7.37 14.38 5.49
C LEU A 22 8.63 15.24 5.27
N GLY A 23 8.83 16.30 6.08
CA GLY A 23 9.90 17.27 5.92
C GLY A 23 9.91 17.89 4.52
N ASP A 24 11.03 17.71 3.82
CA ASP A 24 11.22 18.18 2.44
C ASP A 24 10.76 17.21 1.36
N HIS A 25 9.97 16.20 1.73
CA HIS A 25 9.36 15.27 0.79
C HIS A 25 7.88 15.59 0.56
N VAL A 26 7.40 15.16 -0.60
CA VAL A 26 6.00 15.21 -1.01
C VAL A 26 5.56 13.84 -1.49
N ILE A 27 4.26 13.57 -1.43
CA ILE A 27 3.68 12.37 -2.04
C ILE A 27 3.39 12.69 -3.51
N VAL A 28 3.99 11.93 -4.42
CA VAL A 28 3.68 11.95 -5.84
C VAL A 28 2.79 10.75 -6.16
N ILE A 29 1.58 11.00 -6.61
CA ILE A 29 0.65 9.99 -7.13
C ILE A 29 1.07 9.66 -8.57
N MET A 30 1.23 8.37 -8.86
CA MET A 30 1.61 7.83 -10.16
C MET A 30 0.44 7.02 -10.71
N ASN A 31 -0.35 7.56 -11.63
CA ASN A 31 -1.45 6.86 -12.27
C ASN A 31 -0.92 6.03 -13.46
N THR A 32 -1.15 4.72 -13.41
CA THR A 32 -0.78 3.79 -14.49
C THR A 32 -1.45 4.12 -15.82
N ASN A 33 -2.59 4.81 -15.83
CA ASN A 33 -3.46 5.00 -17.00
C ASN A 33 -3.95 3.68 -17.65
N LYS A 34 -3.74 2.54 -16.99
CA LYS A 34 -4.25 1.24 -17.44
C LYS A 34 -5.78 1.27 -17.49
N ARG A 35 -6.36 0.91 -18.64
CA ARG A 35 -7.81 0.74 -18.76
C ARG A 35 -8.23 -0.48 -17.96
N ARG A 36 -9.18 -0.29 -17.03
CA ARG A 36 -9.70 -1.37 -16.19
C ARG A 36 -10.73 -2.19 -16.96
N GLU A 37 -10.51 -3.51 -17.03
CA GLU A 37 -11.59 -4.48 -17.23
C GLU A 37 -11.93 -5.10 -15.86
N LEU A 38 -13.23 -5.14 -15.54
CA LEU A 38 -13.89 -5.70 -14.34
C LEU A 38 -12.95 -6.30 -13.26
N ALA A 39 -12.28 -5.43 -12.48
CA ALA A 39 -11.42 -5.82 -11.35
C ALA A 39 -12.20 -6.50 -10.21
N ASP A 40 -13.53 -6.42 -10.21
CA ASP A 40 -14.39 -6.97 -9.15
C ASP A 40 -14.21 -8.49 -8.98
N SER A 41 -13.94 -9.23 -10.06
CA SER A 41 -13.77 -10.69 -9.97
C SER A 41 -12.52 -11.08 -9.18
N LYS A 42 -11.37 -10.45 -9.49
CA LYS A 42 -10.10 -10.70 -8.80
C LYS A 42 -10.05 -10.14 -7.39
N TYR A 43 -10.71 -9.00 -7.15
CA TYR A 43 -10.88 -8.49 -5.80
C TYR A 43 -11.67 -9.47 -4.91
N ASN A 44 -12.80 -9.98 -5.42
CA ASN A 44 -13.62 -10.94 -4.68
C ASN A 44 -12.90 -12.28 -4.47
N GLU A 45 -12.05 -12.71 -5.41
CA GLU A 45 -11.17 -13.87 -5.25
C GLU A 45 -10.24 -13.70 -4.04
N ARG A 46 -9.52 -12.57 -3.93
CA ARG A 46 -8.63 -12.29 -2.80
C ARG A 46 -9.34 -12.30 -1.46
N ARG A 47 -10.53 -11.69 -1.42
CA ARG A 47 -11.37 -11.70 -0.22
C ARG A 47 -11.74 -13.14 0.19
N ALA A 48 -12.23 -13.94 -0.76
CA ALA A 48 -12.63 -15.32 -0.48
C ALA A 48 -11.45 -16.20 -0.05
N GLU A 49 -10.25 -15.99 -0.61
CA GLU A 49 -9.02 -16.67 -0.20
C GLU A 49 -8.68 -16.39 1.27
N CYS A 50 -8.76 -15.12 1.70
CA CYS A 50 -8.52 -14.72 3.09
C CYS A 50 -9.60 -15.25 4.04
N GLU A 51 -10.88 -15.15 3.67
CA GLU A 51 -12.00 -15.71 4.47
C GLU A 51 -11.82 -17.22 4.66
N LYS A 52 -11.41 -17.93 3.60
CA LYS A 52 -11.13 -19.36 3.68
C LYS A 52 -9.93 -19.69 4.56
N ALA A 53 -8.88 -18.87 4.55
CA ALA A 53 -7.73 -19.04 5.43
C ALA A 53 -8.13 -18.90 6.91
N VAL A 54 -9.02 -17.96 7.25
CA VAL A 54 -9.58 -17.83 8.62
C VAL A 54 -10.32 -19.12 9.03
N GLU A 55 -11.17 -19.66 8.16
CA GLU A 55 -11.87 -20.93 8.43
C GLU A 55 -10.90 -22.09 8.72
N GLU A 56 -9.80 -22.18 7.95
CA GLU A 56 -8.81 -23.24 8.10
C GLU A 56 -7.98 -23.08 9.40
N LEU A 57 -7.57 -21.86 9.73
CA LEU A 57 -6.85 -21.53 10.96
C LEU A 57 -7.69 -21.81 12.22
N ASN A 58 -9.01 -21.57 12.15
CA ASN A 58 -9.96 -21.85 13.23
C ASN A 58 -10.23 -23.35 13.49
N ALA A 59 -9.52 -24.25 12.80
CA ALA A 59 -9.42 -25.64 13.26
C ALA A 59 -8.71 -25.76 14.63
N VAL A 60 -7.84 -24.79 14.96
CA VAL A 60 -7.09 -24.74 16.23
C VAL A 60 -7.21 -23.38 16.92
N LEU A 61 -7.29 -22.29 16.15
CA LEU A 61 -7.40 -20.93 16.66
C LEU A 61 -8.86 -20.52 16.89
N ASN A 62 -9.07 -19.31 17.43
CA ASN A 62 -10.39 -18.70 17.59
C ASN A 62 -10.30 -17.20 17.25
N ILE A 63 -10.14 -16.90 15.97
CA ILE A 63 -10.04 -15.54 15.41
C ILE A 63 -11.25 -15.22 14.53
N GLN A 64 -11.66 -13.95 14.46
CA GLN A 64 -12.67 -13.49 13.50
C GLN A 64 -12.04 -13.04 12.18
N THR A 65 -10.85 -12.44 12.25
CA THR A 65 -10.12 -11.93 11.09
C THR A 65 -8.63 -12.24 11.19
N LEU A 66 -7.94 -12.24 10.05
CA LEU A 66 -6.49 -12.39 10.02
C LEU A 66 -5.74 -11.23 10.71
N GLY A 67 -6.36 -10.05 10.83
CA GLY A 67 -5.77 -8.88 11.49
C GLY A 67 -5.54 -9.07 13.00
N GLU A 68 -6.15 -10.10 13.60
CA GLU A 68 -5.94 -10.47 15.02
C GLU A 68 -4.64 -11.23 15.26
N LEU A 69 -3.97 -11.68 14.20
CA LEU A 69 -2.71 -12.42 14.30
C LEU A 69 -1.50 -11.48 14.23
N ASP A 70 -0.45 -11.84 14.96
CA ASP A 70 0.90 -11.37 14.70
C ASP A 70 1.66 -12.32 13.76
N GLU A 71 2.82 -11.86 13.28
CA GLU A 71 3.68 -12.61 12.36
C GLU A 71 4.12 -13.98 12.89
N TRP A 72 4.40 -14.09 14.19
CA TRP A 72 4.89 -15.32 14.82
C TRP A 72 3.78 -16.35 15.00
N THR A 73 2.60 -15.91 15.42
CA THR A 73 1.42 -16.76 15.53
C THR A 73 1.02 -17.25 14.14
N PHE A 74 1.02 -16.38 13.14
CA PHE A 74 0.75 -16.81 11.77
C PHE A 74 1.77 -17.85 11.28
N ASP A 75 3.06 -17.64 11.48
CA ASP A 75 4.10 -18.61 11.10
C ASP A 75 3.87 -19.98 11.75
N GLN A 76 3.62 -20.00 13.07
CA GLN A 76 3.37 -21.22 13.85
C GLN A 76 2.17 -22.03 13.36
N TYR A 77 1.10 -21.38 12.91
CA TYR A 77 -0.16 -22.04 12.54
C TYR A 77 -0.44 -22.08 11.04
N SER A 78 0.45 -21.52 10.21
CA SER A 78 0.31 -21.47 8.74
C SER A 78 0.15 -22.86 8.10
N TYR A 79 0.67 -23.91 8.75
CA TYR A 79 0.52 -25.31 8.32
C TYR A 79 -0.93 -25.81 8.27
N LEU A 80 -1.87 -25.12 8.91
CA LEU A 80 -3.30 -25.45 8.87
C LEU A 80 -3.96 -25.07 7.55
N ILE A 81 -3.39 -24.09 6.83
CA ILE A 81 -3.90 -23.62 5.54
C ILE A 81 -3.44 -24.59 4.45
N LYS A 82 -4.38 -25.13 3.69
CA LYS A 82 -4.12 -26.29 2.82
C LYS A 82 -3.58 -25.94 1.43
N ASP A 83 -3.64 -24.66 1.07
CA ASP A 83 -3.32 -24.16 -0.26
C ASP A 83 -2.23 -23.11 -0.18
N GLU A 84 -1.23 -23.23 -1.04
CA GLU A 84 -0.06 -22.35 -1.04
C GLU A 84 -0.44 -20.90 -1.33
N ASN A 85 -1.38 -20.66 -2.26
CA ASN A 85 -1.82 -19.30 -2.58
C ASN A 85 -2.57 -18.68 -1.40
N ARG A 86 -3.43 -19.45 -0.71
CA ARG A 86 -4.07 -18.98 0.52
C ARG A 86 -3.06 -18.65 1.62
N ILE A 87 -1.98 -19.43 1.77
CA ILE A 87 -0.89 -19.08 2.70
C ILE A 87 -0.31 -17.72 2.33
N LYS A 88 -0.04 -17.48 1.04
CA LYS A 88 0.47 -16.17 0.56
C LYS A 88 -0.52 -15.04 0.88
N ARG A 89 -1.81 -15.20 0.60
CA ARG A 89 -2.83 -14.15 0.86
C ARG A 89 -2.94 -13.85 2.34
N ALA A 90 -2.97 -14.90 3.16
CA ALA A 90 -3.08 -14.74 4.60
C ALA A 90 -1.81 -14.10 5.19
N ARG A 91 -0.63 -14.50 4.71
CA ARG A 91 0.65 -13.88 5.09
C ARG A 91 0.67 -12.40 4.76
N HIS A 92 0.26 -12.01 3.55
CA HIS A 92 0.11 -10.60 3.19
C HIS A 92 -0.78 -9.86 4.21
N ALA A 93 -1.99 -10.37 4.45
CA ALA A 93 -2.96 -9.70 5.32
C ALA A 93 -2.44 -9.51 6.75
N VAL A 94 -1.80 -10.52 7.33
CA VAL A 94 -1.21 -10.46 8.68
C VAL A 94 -0.04 -9.47 8.70
N LEU A 95 0.94 -9.66 7.81
CA LEU A 95 2.18 -8.86 7.84
C LEU A 95 1.92 -7.40 7.46
N GLU A 96 0.98 -7.13 6.55
CA GLU A 96 0.63 -5.76 6.17
C GLU A 96 -0.05 -5.00 7.31
N ASN A 97 -0.86 -5.69 8.14
CA ASN A 97 -1.41 -5.10 9.35
C ASN A 97 -0.31 -4.71 10.35
N GLN A 98 0.62 -5.64 10.65
CA GLN A 98 1.76 -5.37 11.54
C GLN A 98 2.67 -4.26 10.98
N ARG A 99 2.90 -4.25 9.67
CA ARG A 99 3.67 -3.21 8.96
C ARG A 99 3.02 -1.84 9.10
N THR A 100 1.69 -1.77 9.10
CA THR A 100 0.95 -0.52 9.28
C THR A 100 1.17 0.05 10.68
N LEU A 101 1.19 -0.79 11.72
CA LEU A 101 1.52 -0.37 13.09
C LEU A 101 2.96 0.18 13.18
N GLN A 102 3.91 -0.51 12.54
CA GLN A 102 5.31 -0.06 12.48
C GLN A 102 5.46 1.26 11.69
N ALA A 103 4.71 1.43 10.61
CA ALA A 103 4.74 2.62 9.78
C ALA A 103 4.15 3.84 10.50
N ARG A 104 3.06 3.64 11.26
CA ARG A 104 2.51 4.66 12.17
C ARG A 104 3.59 5.13 13.15
N LYS A 105 4.23 4.19 13.83
CA LYS A 105 5.28 4.50 14.82
C LYS A 105 6.44 5.28 14.19
N ALA A 106 6.91 4.84 13.01
CA ALA A 106 7.98 5.52 12.29
C ALA A 106 7.61 6.97 11.93
N LEU A 107 6.36 7.23 11.53
CA LEU A 107 5.87 8.60 11.29
C LEU A 107 5.83 9.43 12.57
N GLU A 108 5.31 8.88 13.68
CA GLU A 108 5.24 9.57 14.98
C GLU A 108 6.63 9.93 15.52
N GLU A 109 7.64 9.09 15.24
CA GLU A 109 9.04 9.30 15.62
C GLU A 109 9.83 10.17 14.61
N GLY A 110 9.24 10.52 13.47
CA GLY A 110 9.93 11.25 12.39
C GLY A 110 10.98 10.42 11.63
N ASP A 111 10.99 9.10 11.78
CA ASP A 111 11.89 8.18 11.08
C ASP A 111 11.38 7.89 9.65
N LEU A 112 11.55 8.88 8.79
CA LEU A 112 11.13 8.82 7.39
C LEU A 112 11.89 7.74 6.58
N ALA A 113 13.09 7.38 7.01
CA ALA A 113 13.87 6.33 6.37
C ALA A 113 13.24 4.95 6.63
N THR A 114 12.85 4.66 7.87
CA THR A 114 12.10 3.44 8.20
C THR A 114 10.72 3.46 7.56
N PHE A 115 10.00 4.58 7.60
CA PHE A 115 8.71 4.71 6.95
C PHE A 115 8.79 4.37 5.45
N GLY A 116 9.73 4.98 4.71
CA GLY A 116 9.95 4.70 3.29
C GLY A 116 10.27 3.24 3.00
N ARG A 117 11.12 2.58 3.81
CA ARG A 117 11.39 1.14 3.68
C ARG A 117 10.14 0.29 3.88
N LEU A 118 9.27 0.65 4.83
CA LEU A 118 8.00 -0.04 5.06
C LEU A 118 7.02 0.17 3.89
N VAL A 119 7.02 1.35 3.27
CA VAL A 119 6.27 1.60 2.04
C VAL A 119 6.74 0.66 0.91
N ASN A 120 8.04 0.47 0.71
CA ASN A 120 8.56 -0.46 -0.29
C ASN A 120 8.21 -1.92 0.05
N ALA A 121 8.41 -2.32 1.30
CA ALA A 121 8.13 -3.69 1.76
C ALA A 121 6.65 -4.06 1.60
N SER A 122 5.76 -3.08 1.73
CA SER A 122 4.35 -3.23 1.42
C SER A 122 4.11 -3.55 -0.07
N HIS A 123 4.76 -2.84 -1.00
CA HIS A 123 4.65 -3.14 -2.43
C HIS A 123 5.10 -4.57 -2.74
N VAL A 124 6.27 -4.98 -2.22
CA VAL A 124 6.81 -6.33 -2.39
C VAL A 124 5.83 -7.39 -1.90
N SER A 125 5.16 -7.14 -0.78
CA SER A 125 4.10 -8.01 -0.25
C SER A 125 2.88 -8.06 -1.19
N LEU A 126 2.46 -6.93 -1.74
CA LEU A 126 1.35 -6.86 -2.69
C LEU A 126 1.66 -7.51 -4.04
N GLU A 127 2.92 -7.49 -4.46
CA GLU A 127 3.39 -8.10 -5.69
C GLU A 127 3.49 -9.63 -5.55
N HIS A 128 4.21 -10.12 -4.53
CA HIS A 128 4.54 -11.54 -4.44
C HIS A 128 3.56 -12.36 -3.60
N ASP A 129 3.04 -11.78 -2.50
CA ASP A 129 2.16 -12.50 -1.59
C ASP A 129 0.68 -12.24 -1.86
N TYR A 130 0.33 -11.03 -2.29
CA TYR A 130 -1.06 -10.70 -2.63
C TYR A 130 -1.33 -10.75 -4.14
N GLU A 131 -0.32 -10.64 -4.99
CA GLU A 131 -0.44 -10.69 -6.45
C GLU A 131 -1.55 -9.76 -6.99
N VAL A 132 -1.48 -8.48 -6.62
CA VAL A 132 -2.45 -7.45 -7.01
C VAL A 132 -1.84 -6.25 -7.73
N THR A 133 -0.55 -6.26 -8.04
CA THR A 133 0.12 -5.11 -8.68
C THR A 133 0.08 -5.23 -10.20
N GLY A 134 0.87 -6.15 -10.75
CA GLY A 134 1.06 -6.37 -12.17
C GLY A 134 2.01 -5.37 -12.82
N LEU A 135 2.40 -5.67 -14.07
CA LEU A 135 3.44 -4.98 -14.83
C LEU A 135 3.45 -3.46 -14.66
N GLU A 136 2.29 -2.82 -14.77
CA GLU A 136 2.18 -1.37 -14.67
C GLU A 136 2.55 -0.83 -13.28
N LEU A 137 1.96 -1.40 -12.23
CA LEU A 137 2.24 -0.93 -10.86
C LEU A 137 3.67 -1.29 -10.43
N ASP A 138 4.14 -2.47 -10.81
CA ASP A 138 5.50 -2.94 -10.52
C ASP A 138 6.53 -2.02 -11.21
N THR A 139 6.32 -1.69 -12.50
CA THR A 139 7.21 -0.79 -13.23
C THR A 139 7.30 0.59 -12.58
N LEU A 140 6.16 1.16 -12.15
CA LEU A 140 6.16 2.45 -11.46
C LEU A 140 6.93 2.39 -10.13
N ALA A 141 6.67 1.39 -9.29
CA ALA A 141 7.31 1.29 -7.99
C ALA A 141 8.81 0.97 -8.09
N HIS A 142 9.18 -0.01 -8.91
CA HIS A 142 10.58 -0.42 -9.08
C HIS A 142 11.42 0.71 -9.65
N THR A 143 10.94 1.38 -10.70
CA THR A 143 11.66 2.51 -11.28
C THR A 143 11.75 3.67 -10.28
N ALA A 144 10.70 3.92 -9.49
CA ALA A 144 10.71 4.96 -8.46
C ALA A 144 11.79 4.71 -7.39
N TRP A 145 12.03 3.47 -6.97
CA TRP A 145 13.02 3.14 -5.95
C TRP A 145 14.46 3.43 -6.38
N GLU A 146 14.72 3.46 -7.69
CA GLU A 146 16.04 3.75 -8.26
C GLU A 146 16.33 5.26 -8.33
N GLN A 147 15.33 6.11 -8.10
CA GLN A 147 15.49 7.56 -8.26
C GLN A 147 16.09 8.22 -7.02
N GLU A 148 16.98 9.18 -7.25
CA GLU A 148 17.55 10.00 -6.18
C GLU A 148 16.45 10.81 -5.47
N GLY A 149 16.48 10.83 -4.14
CA GLY A 149 15.53 11.57 -3.32
C GLY A 149 14.18 10.87 -3.11
N VAL A 150 14.06 9.59 -3.48
CA VAL A 150 12.86 8.78 -3.17
C VAL A 150 13.09 7.99 -1.88
N LEU A 151 12.19 8.18 -0.91
CA LEU A 151 12.21 7.40 0.34
C LEU A 151 11.56 6.03 0.16
N GLY A 152 10.50 5.98 -0.63
CA GLY A 152 9.81 4.75 -0.97
C GLY A 152 8.61 4.96 -1.88
N ALA A 153 8.17 3.89 -2.52
CA ALA A 153 7.03 3.89 -3.43
C ALA A 153 6.25 2.57 -3.35
N ARG A 154 4.92 2.65 -3.50
CA ARG A 154 4.05 1.47 -3.58
C ARG A 154 2.81 1.72 -4.42
N MET A 155 2.06 0.66 -4.75
CA MET A 155 0.71 0.80 -5.31
C MET A 155 -0.28 1.29 -4.25
N THR A 156 -1.36 1.96 -4.61
CA THR A 156 -2.43 2.35 -3.67
C THR A 156 -3.83 2.03 -4.22
N GLY A 157 -4.79 1.80 -3.32
CA GLY A 157 -6.13 1.32 -3.65
C GLY A 157 -6.19 -0.19 -3.84
N ALA A 158 -7.08 -0.66 -4.72
CA ALA A 158 -7.37 -2.09 -4.89
C ALA A 158 -6.29 -2.88 -5.66
N GLY A 159 -5.42 -2.19 -6.41
CA GLY A 159 -4.49 -2.84 -7.33
C GLY A 159 -5.10 -3.14 -8.71
N PHE A 160 -4.47 -4.04 -9.45
CA PHE A 160 -4.79 -4.46 -10.81
C PHE A 160 -4.78 -3.29 -11.81
N GLY A 161 -3.83 -2.37 -11.63
CA GLY A 161 -3.75 -1.05 -12.27
C GLY A 161 -4.12 0.07 -11.29
N GLY A 162 -4.63 1.19 -11.80
CA GLY A 162 -4.92 2.36 -10.97
C GLY A 162 -3.66 3.16 -10.66
N CYS A 163 -3.42 3.48 -9.39
CA CYS A 163 -2.33 4.39 -9.01
C CYS A 163 -1.33 3.74 -8.05
N GLY A 164 -0.09 4.19 -8.11
CA GLY A 164 0.86 4.13 -7.01
C GLY A 164 1.10 5.50 -6.37
N ILE A 165 1.87 5.50 -5.31
CA ILE A 165 2.42 6.68 -4.64
C ILE A 165 3.93 6.51 -4.48
N ALA A 166 4.66 7.61 -4.57
CA ALA A 166 6.07 7.71 -4.21
C ALA A 166 6.26 8.88 -3.24
N ILE A 167 7.19 8.74 -2.29
CA ILE A 167 7.57 9.81 -1.36
C ILE A 167 8.89 10.38 -1.86
N VAL A 168 8.83 11.58 -2.42
CA VAL A 168 9.91 12.17 -3.24
C VAL A 168 10.32 13.51 -2.65
N HIS A 169 11.62 13.76 -2.56
CA HIS A 169 12.16 15.06 -2.17
C HIS A 169 11.67 16.13 -3.15
N LYS A 170 11.20 17.29 -2.65
CA LYS A 170 10.56 18.35 -3.44
C LYS A 170 11.39 18.77 -4.65
N ASP A 171 12.69 18.97 -4.47
CA ASP A 171 13.62 19.40 -5.54
C ASP A 171 13.92 18.32 -6.59
N LYS A 172 13.51 17.07 -6.36
CA LYS A 172 13.74 15.94 -7.26
C LYS A 172 12.49 15.53 -8.05
N VAL A 173 11.33 16.14 -7.77
CA VAL A 173 10.03 15.76 -8.37
C VAL A 173 10.05 15.84 -9.90
N GLU A 174 10.67 16.86 -10.48
CA GLU A 174 10.73 17.03 -11.94
C GLU A 174 11.53 15.90 -12.60
N ALA A 175 12.78 15.69 -12.14
CA ALA A 175 13.65 14.62 -12.63
C ALA A 175 13.04 13.22 -12.40
N PHE A 176 12.42 13.01 -11.23
CA PHE A 176 11.68 11.79 -10.91
C PHE A 176 10.58 11.52 -11.94
N THR A 177 9.74 12.52 -12.22
CA THR A 177 8.60 12.42 -13.13
C THR A 177 9.07 12.08 -14.56
N GLU A 178 10.13 12.74 -15.03
CA GLU A 178 10.73 12.49 -16.34
C GLU A 178 11.29 11.07 -16.43
N ASN A 179 12.14 10.66 -15.49
CA ASN A 179 12.82 9.36 -15.54
C ASN A 179 11.86 8.18 -15.39
N VAL A 180 10.94 8.26 -14.43
CA VAL A 180 9.94 7.20 -14.19
C VAL A 180 8.96 7.15 -15.36
N GLY A 181 8.49 8.31 -15.86
CA GLY A 181 7.60 8.38 -17.01
C GLY A 181 8.21 7.79 -18.27
N LYS A 182 9.49 8.09 -18.55
CA LYS A 182 10.23 7.55 -19.68
C LYS A 182 10.35 6.02 -19.59
N THR A 183 10.88 5.51 -18.49
CA THR A 183 11.08 4.06 -18.30
C THR A 183 9.76 3.30 -18.36
N TYR A 184 8.72 3.83 -17.72
CA TYR A 184 7.38 3.26 -17.78
C TYR A 184 6.86 3.19 -19.22
N THR A 185 6.99 4.27 -19.99
CA THR A 185 6.51 4.32 -21.37
C THR A 185 7.28 3.32 -22.26
N GLU A 186 8.58 3.16 -22.04
CA GLU A 186 9.41 2.18 -22.75
C GLU A 186 9.02 0.72 -22.42
N VAL A 187 8.74 0.42 -21.15
CA VAL A 187 8.42 -0.95 -20.68
C VAL A 187 6.97 -1.33 -20.94
N VAL A 188 6.03 -0.41 -20.64
CA VAL A 188 4.58 -0.67 -20.65
C VAL A 188 3.95 -0.30 -22.00
N GLY A 189 4.57 0.62 -22.75
CA GLY A 189 4.13 1.02 -24.09
C GLY A 189 3.13 2.18 -24.15
N TYR A 190 2.81 2.81 -23.03
CA TYR A 190 1.98 4.02 -22.95
C TYR A 190 2.37 4.86 -21.73
N GLU A 191 2.04 6.16 -21.75
CA GLU A 191 2.48 7.09 -20.72
C GLU A 191 1.66 6.96 -19.42
N PRO A 192 2.30 7.08 -18.23
CA PRO A 192 1.60 7.24 -16.97
C PRO A 192 1.25 8.73 -16.73
N SER A 193 0.48 9.03 -15.68
CA SER A 193 0.24 10.41 -15.23
C SER A 193 0.79 10.62 -13.83
N PHE A 194 1.31 11.81 -13.53
CA PHE A 194 1.86 12.15 -12.22
C PHE A 194 1.16 13.37 -11.61
N TYR A 195 0.93 13.32 -10.29
CA TYR A 195 0.30 14.40 -9.54
C TYR A 195 0.96 14.54 -8.18
N VAL A 196 1.36 15.75 -7.80
CA VAL A 196 1.78 16.01 -6.41
C VAL A 196 0.53 16.09 -5.54
N ALA A 197 0.45 15.25 -4.51
CA ALA A 197 -0.70 15.21 -3.62
C ALA A 197 -0.67 16.39 -2.64
N GLU A 198 -1.82 17.03 -2.47
CA GLU A 198 -2.06 17.97 -1.39
C GLU A 198 -2.99 17.35 -0.35
N ILE A 199 -2.52 17.30 0.90
CA ILE A 199 -3.32 16.79 2.01
C ILE A 199 -4.40 17.83 2.34
N ALA A 200 -5.67 17.43 2.24
CA ALA A 200 -6.82 18.30 2.42
C ALA A 200 -7.63 17.92 3.66
N GLY A 201 -8.49 18.84 4.11
CA GLY A 201 -9.50 18.50 5.12
C GLY A 201 -10.57 17.58 4.54
N GLY A 202 -11.18 16.77 5.41
CA GLY A 202 -12.33 15.95 5.03
C GLY A 202 -13.56 16.78 4.63
N SER A 203 -14.59 16.09 4.15
CA SER A 203 -15.86 16.69 3.75
C SER A 203 -16.47 17.55 4.86
N ARG A 204 -16.86 18.78 4.53
CA ARG A 204 -17.51 19.71 5.47
C ARG A 204 -18.59 20.53 4.78
N VAL A 205 -19.59 20.96 5.55
CA VAL A 205 -20.61 21.91 5.06
C VAL A 205 -19.97 23.29 4.95
N LEU A 206 -20.11 23.91 3.77
CA LEU A 206 -19.74 25.32 3.56
C LEU A 206 -21.01 26.16 3.71
N SER A 207 -21.05 27.04 4.71
CA SER A 207 -22.09 28.06 4.78
C SER A 207 -21.86 29.08 3.66
N ARG A 208 -22.81 29.22 2.74
CA ARG A 208 -22.83 30.36 1.80
C ARG A 208 -23.05 31.64 2.62
N LYS A 209 -22.18 32.63 2.42
CA LYS A 209 -22.42 34.00 2.91
C LYS A 209 -23.55 34.64 2.11
#